data_AF-A0A972X9Y6-F1
#
_entry.id   AF-A0A972X9Y6-F1
#
_cell.length_a   1.000
_cell.length_b   1.000
_cell.length_c   1.000
_cell.angle_alpha   90.00
_cell.angle_beta   90.00
_cell.angle_gamma   90.00
#
_symmetry.space_group_name_H-M   'P 1'
#
loop_
_entity.id
_entity.type
_entity.pdbx_description
1 polymer ?
#
loop_
_entity_poly.entity_id
_entity_poly.type
_entity_poly.pdbx_seq_one_letter_code
_entity_poly.pdbx_strand_id
1 'polypeptide(L)' 'SQPGLFFIGECVDVTGHLGGHNFQWAWSSAYVCAHGLL' A
#
# COMPACT_ATOMS: atom_id res chain seq x y z
N SER A 1 7.33 -15.72 6.16
CA SER A 1 7.83 -14.42 5.65
C SER A 1 8.79 -14.69 4.52
N GLN A 2 8.67 -13.98 3.40
CA GLN A 2 9.53 -14.18 2.23
C GLN A 2 10.33 -12.90 1.98
N PRO A 3 11.68 -12.96 1.97
CA PRO A 3 12.51 -11.79 1.66
C PRO A 3 12.21 -11.24 0.26
N GLY A 4 12.11 -9.92 0.14
CA GLY A 4 11.84 -9.22 -1.13
C GLY A 4 10.39 -9.28 -1.61
N LEU A 5 9.47 -9.89 -0.86
CA LEU A 5 8.04 -9.87 -1.14
C LEU A 5 7.34 -8.78 -0.32
N PHE A 6 6.62 -7.89 -1.00
CA PHE A 6 5.88 -6.79 -0.40
C PHE A 6 4.44 -6.75 -0.91
N PHE A 7 3.52 -6.31 -0.06
CA PHE A 7 2.11 -6.09 -0.39
C PHE A 7 1.75 -4.62 -0.20
N ILE A 8 0.92 -4.08 -1.08
CA ILE A 8 0.49 -2.67 -1.09
C ILE A 8 -0.99 -2.59 -1.48
N GLY A 9 -1.63 -1.46 -1.18
CA GLY A 9 -3.02 -1.22 -1.55
C GLY A 9 -4.02 -2.15 -0.84
N GLU A 10 -5.16 -2.36 -1.49
CA GLU A 10 -6.36 -2.99 -0.91
C GLU A 10 -6.21 -4.50 -0.63
N CYS A 11 -5.18 -5.16 -1.15
CA CYS A 11 -4.91 -6.56 -0.79
C CYS A 11 -4.39 -6.72 0.66
N VAL A 12 -3.93 -5.61 1.26
CA VAL A 12 -3.59 -5.52 2.68
C VAL A 12 -4.86 -5.21 3.46
N ASP A 13 -4.98 -5.71 4.69
CA ASP A 13 -6.12 -5.49 5.59
C ASP A 13 -6.18 -4.04 6.11
N VAL A 14 -6.43 -3.11 5.20
CA VAL A 14 -6.60 -1.68 5.44
C VAL A 14 -7.75 -1.21 4.56
N THR A 15 -8.83 -0.78 5.19
CA THR A 15 -10.02 -0.27 4.52
C THR A 15 -10.25 1.19 4.91
N GLY A 16 -10.32 2.07 3.91
CA GLY A 16 -10.64 3.48 4.08
C GLY A 16 -12.15 3.77 3.98
N HIS A 17 -12.57 4.89 4.55
CA HIS A 17 -13.93 5.38 4.38
C HIS A 17 -14.22 5.80 2.93
N LEU A 18 -15.50 5.82 2.54
CA LEU A 18 -15.92 6.42 1.26
C LEU A 18 -15.41 7.87 1.17
N GLY A 19 -15.03 8.30 -0.03
CA GLY A 19 -14.43 9.63 -0.25
C GLY A 19 -12.95 9.61 -0.65
N GLY A 20 -12.48 8.53 -1.26
CA GLY A 20 -11.14 8.47 -1.86
C GLY A 20 -10.02 7.98 -0.95
N HIS A 21 -10.31 7.59 0.30
CA HIS A 21 -9.30 7.09 1.23
C HIS A 21 -8.60 5.81 0.76
N ASN A 22 -9.32 4.91 0.07
CA ASN A 22 -8.72 3.71 -0.53
C ASN A 22 -7.72 4.05 -1.64
N PHE A 23 -8.02 5.08 -2.46
CA PHE A 23 -7.06 5.57 -3.45
C PHE A 23 -5.85 6.19 -2.77
N GLN A 24 -6.04 7.06 -1.78
CA GLN A 24 -4.93 7.63 -1.01
C GLN A 24 -4.04 6.54 -0.39
N TRP A 25 -4.63 5.48 0.17
CA TRP A 25 -3.92 4.33 0.71
C TRP A 25 -3.12 3.59 -0.36
N ALA A 26 -3.74 3.28 -1.51
CA ALA A 26 -3.06 2.62 -2.62
C ALA A 26 -1.84 3.43 -3.10
N TRP A 27 -1.97 4.75 -3.27
CA TRP A 27 -0.86 5.61 -3.70
C TRP A 27 0.24 5.74 -2.65
N SER A 28 -0.14 5.95 -1.39
CA SER A 28 0.82 6.16 -0.30
C SER A 28 1.62 4.88 0.00
N SER A 29 0.96 3.73 0.03
CA SER A 29 1.63 2.44 0.24
C SER A 29 2.53 2.05 -0.94
N ALA A 30 2.12 2.32 -2.18
CA ALA A 30 2.97 2.15 -3.37
C ALA A 30 4.23 3.02 -3.31
N TYR A 31 4.09 4.30 -2.92
CA TYR A 31 5.20 5.23 -2.76
C TYR A 31 6.23 4.72 -1.75
N VAL A 32 5.78 4.28 -0.57
CA VAL A 32 6.67 3.75 0.48
C VAL A 32 7.38 2.48 0.01
N CYS A 33 6.66 1.56 -0.63
CA CYS A 33 7.26 0.33 -1.16
C CYS A 33 8.35 0.64 -2.20
N ALA A 34 8.05 1.49 -3.18
CA ALA A 34 9.02 1.87 -4.21
C ALA A 34 10.25 2.59 -3.63
N HIS A 35 10.05 3.54 -2.71
CA HIS A 35 11.15 4.25 -2.06
C HIS A 35 11.98 3.39 -1.11
N GLY A 36 11.37 2.39 -0.46
CA GLY A 36 12.08 1.46 0.42
C GLY A 36 12.85 0.35 -0.31
N LEU A 37 12.68 0.24 -1.64
CA LEU A 37 13.40 -0.70 -2.50
C LEU A 37 14.68 -0.12 -3.12
N LEU A 38 14.89 1.19 -3.01
CA LEU A 38 16.12 1.89 -3.39
C LEU A 38 17.10 1.93 -2.21
#